data_AF-A0A821WKV6-F1
#
_entry.id   AF-A0A821WKV6-F1
#
_cell.length_a   1.000
_cell.length_b   1.000
_cell.length_c   1.000
_cell.angle_alpha   90.00
_cell.angle_beta   90.00
_cell.angle_gamma   90.00
#
_symmetry.space_group_name_H-M   'P 1'
#
loop_
_entity.id
_entity.type
_entity.pdbx_description
1 polymer ?
#
loop_
_entity_poly.entity_id
_entity_poly.type
_entity_poly.pdbx_seq_one_letter_code
_entity_poly.pdbx_strand_id
1 'polypeptide(L)'
;MNIYKSSFVMIRSLQHLSRFIALGSLILSNNRLQWIELQHIRHMFILDLRLDGNTILDADPNYRQHVLDCLPRIWMCDGIFVSTAERNQIDEFFTQSSLKLKPVRHKLSRDIFMPTNLKDRATNGLFGSKATELFAKFPMNCFVNSEHDKRRIKHLAATIQDLLLTEMRNDDTKKNEEFLTDNRHILYHMVDIRQNHIEEFNMLLILLVTHILFEIPVDLLNYVLDITHIKTIGNINMDPIFSSSGELRHMIASLVHAGARLDRDENHVSAFNDKLFNSLSIVITTQLRQSSGSNTNQSYSNSSTVSEAKSIVCLEVMQVFIMCPLFYTLVDNSSIDL
;
A
#
# COMPACT_ATOMS: atom_id res chain seq x y z
N MET A 1 10.28 1.89 -15.73
CA MET A 1 9.54 0.81 -15.02
C MET A 1 8.21 0.70 -15.73
N ASN A 2 7.96 -0.38 -16.48
CA ASN A 2 6.77 -0.49 -17.32
C ASN A 2 5.56 -0.76 -16.43
N ILE A 3 4.71 0.24 -16.24
CA ILE A 3 3.41 0.08 -15.61
C ILE A 3 2.48 -0.52 -16.68
N TYR A 4 2.23 -1.82 -16.61
CA TYR A 4 1.19 -2.44 -17.43
C TYR A 4 -0.18 -2.05 -16.85
N LYS A 5 -0.72 -0.91 -17.28
CA LYS A 5 -2.10 -0.52 -16.99
C LYS A 5 -3.01 -1.21 -18.00
N SER A 6 -3.42 -2.43 -17.66
CA SER A 6 -4.35 -3.22 -18.45
C SER A 6 -5.78 -2.88 -18.04
N SER A 7 -6.37 -1.88 -18.69
CA SER A 7 -7.80 -1.56 -18.57
C SER A 7 -8.61 -2.71 -19.17
N PHE A 8 -9.35 -3.46 -18.34
CA PHE A 8 -10.23 -4.58 -18.71
C PHE A 8 -9.63 -5.61 -19.68
N VAL A 9 -8.50 -6.21 -19.33
CA VAL A 9 -8.13 -7.49 -19.96
C VAL A 9 -8.88 -8.57 -19.19
N MET A 10 -9.57 -9.49 -19.87
CA MET A 10 -10.14 -10.66 -19.21
C MET A 10 -9.05 -11.72 -19.02
N ILE A 11 -7.97 -11.38 -18.29
CA ILE A 11 -6.87 -12.33 -18.08
C ILE A 11 -7.44 -13.49 -17.26
N ARG A 12 -7.34 -14.68 -17.85
CA ARG A 12 -7.71 -15.95 -17.21
C ARG A 12 -6.49 -16.79 -16.84
N SER A 13 -5.32 -16.49 -17.41
CA SER A 13 -4.12 -17.25 -17.13
C SER A 13 -2.87 -16.40 -16.90
N LEU A 14 -2.11 -16.78 -15.87
CA LEU A 14 -0.83 -16.17 -15.51
C LEU A 14 0.37 -16.99 -15.97
N GLN A 15 0.17 -18.08 -16.72
CA GLN A 15 1.23 -19.01 -17.15
C GLN A 15 2.41 -18.29 -17.81
N HIS A 16 2.15 -17.29 -18.65
CA HIS A 16 3.21 -16.54 -19.36
C HIS A 16 4.02 -15.60 -18.46
N LEU A 17 3.53 -15.27 -17.27
CA LEU A 17 4.29 -14.50 -16.29
C LEU A 17 5.33 -15.36 -15.57
N SER A 18 5.19 -16.69 -15.60
CA SER A 18 6.10 -17.60 -14.90
C SER A 18 7.57 -17.51 -15.33
N ARG A 19 7.85 -16.91 -16.49
CA ARG A 19 9.22 -16.67 -16.99
C ARG A 19 9.99 -15.60 -16.20
N PHE A 20 9.27 -14.72 -15.49
CA PHE A 20 9.86 -13.65 -14.70
C PHE A 20 10.23 -14.15 -13.30
N ILE A 21 11.20 -13.47 -12.68
CA ILE A 21 11.72 -13.82 -11.35
C ILE A 21 11.47 -12.69 -10.36
N ALA A 22 11.42 -11.45 -10.84
CA ALA A 22 11.02 -10.29 -10.05
C ALA A 22 10.19 -9.32 -10.91
N LEU A 23 9.17 -8.73 -10.30
CA LEU A 23 8.35 -7.65 -10.84
C LEU A 23 8.20 -6.55 -9.78
N GLY A 24 8.18 -5.30 -10.24
CA GLY A 24 7.93 -4.15 -9.36
C GLY A 24 6.46 -4.11 -8.95
N SER A 25 5.62 -3.43 -9.73
CA SER A 25 4.17 -3.45 -9.54
C SER A 25 3.51 -4.36 -10.60
N LEU A 26 2.59 -5.21 -10.16
CA LEU A 26 1.79 -6.09 -10.99
C LEU A 26 0.31 -5.86 -10.68
N ILE A 27 -0.39 -5.21 -11.60
CA ILE A 27 -1.82 -4.90 -11.48
C ILE A 27 -2.61 -5.96 -12.24
N LEU A 28 -3.29 -6.83 -11.49
CA LEU A 28 -4.17 -7.89 -11.98
C LEU A 28 -5.62 -7.67 -11.52
N SER A 29 -5.97 -6.44 -11.15
CA SER A 29 -7.30 -6.08 -10.69
C SER A 29 -8.36 -6.26 -11.80
N ASN A 30 -9.60 -6.56 -11.42
CA ASN A 30 -10.76 -6.69 -12.32
C ASN A 30 -10.60 -7.75 -13.44
N ASN A 31 -9.90 -8.85 -13.13
CA ASN A 31 -9.72 -9.99 -14.03
C ASN A 31 -10.67 -11.15 -13.67
N ARG A 32 -10.48 -12.31 -14.32
CA ARG A 32 -11.22 -13.55 -14.01
C ARG A 32 -10.27 -14.65 -13.52
N LEU A 33 -9.37 -14.27 -12.62
CA LEU A 33 -8.37 -15.18 -12.07
C LEU A 33 -8.99 -16.15 -11.07
N GLN A 34 -8.49 -17.38 -11.10
CA GLN A 34 -8.79 -18.42 -10.13
C GLN A 34 -7.58 -18.65 -9.22
N TRP A 35 -7.80 -19.26 -8.05
CA TRP A 35 -6.72 -19.59 -7.11
C TRP A 35 -5.58 -20.37 -7.73
N ILE A 36 -5.90 -21.29 -8.65
CA ILE A 36 -4.91 -22.12 -9.34
C ILE A 36 -3.92 -21.28 -10.18
N GLU A 37 -4.34 -20.13 -10.70
CA GLU A 37 -3.48 -19.29 -11.54
C GLU A 37 -2.34 -18.64 -10.75
N LEU A 38 -2.55 -18.42 -9.44
CA LEU A 38 -1.52 -17.85 -8.56
C LEU A 38 -0.31 -18.79 -8.43
N GLN A 39 -0.46 -20.09 -8.73
CA GLN A 39 0.67 -21.03 -8.75
C GLN A 39 1.76 -20.61 -9.73
N HIS A 40 1.40 -19.95 -10.84
CA HIS A 40 2.33 -19.58 -11.90
C HIS A 40 3.22 -18.40 -11.56
N ILE A 41 2.87 -17.64 -10.52
CA ILE A 41 3.59 -16.44 -10.08
C ILE A 41 4.20 -16.59 -8.67
N ARG A 42 3.99 -17.75 -8.03
CA ARG A 42 4.39 -18.03 -6.65
C ARG A 42 5.89 -17.94 -6.38
N HIS A 43 6.72 -18.24 -7.38
CA HIS A 43 8.18 -18.16 -7.26
C HIS A 43 8.75 -16.76 -7.42
N MET A 44 7.96 -15.80 -7.89
CA MET A 44 8.44 -14.46 -8.23
C MET A 44 8.51 -13.55 -6.99
N PHE A 45 9.50 -12.65 -6.93
CA PHE A 45 9.41 -11.47 -6.08
C PHE A 45 8.46 -10.45 -6.72
N ILE A 46 7.45 -10.02 -5.97
CA ILE A 46 6.52 -8.99 -6.43
C ILE A 46 6.49 -7.91 -5.36
N LEU A 47 6.92 -6.69 -5.70
CA LEU A 47 7.00 -5.61 -4.72
C LEU A 47 5.59 -5.09 -4.40
N ASP A 48 4.74 -4.95 -5.41
CA ASP A 48 3.35 -4.54 -5.25
C ASP A 48 2.44 -5.36 -6.16
N LEU A 49 1.47 -6.06 -5.55
CA LEU A 49 0.50 -6.90 -6.23
C LEU A 49 -0.91 -6.39 -5.96
N ARG A 50 -1.69 -6.22 -7.03
CA ARG A 50 -3.11 -5.86 -6.95
C ARG A 50 -3.95 -6.95 -7.60
N LEU A 51 -4.85 -7.55 -6.82
CA LEU A 51 -5.71 -8.68 -7.21
C LEU A 51 -7.19 -8.37 -6.97
N ASP A 52 -7.51 -7.16 -6.49
CA ASP A 52 -8.87 -6.70 -6.24
C ASP A 52 -9.80 -6.78 -7.46
N GLY A 53 -11.09 -7.06 -7.25
CA GLY A 53 -12.08 -7.11 -8.34
C GLY A 53 -12.07 -8.44 -9.11
N ASN A 54 -11.27 -9.42 -8.70
CA ASN A 54 -11.37 -10.79 -9.20
C ASN A 54 -12.46 -11.52 -8.40
N THR A 55 -13.68 -11.61 -8.95
CA THR A 55 -14.88 -12.09 -8.23
C THR A 55 -14.73 -13.45 -7.54
N ILE A 56 -13.99 -14.39 -8.14
CA ILE A 56 -13.75 -15.72 -7.55
C ILE A 56 -12.83 -15.63 -6.33
N LEU A 57 -11.84 -14.73 -6.36
CA LEU A 57 -10.93 -14.51 -5.25
C LEU A 57 -11.62 -13.70 -4.15
N ASP A 58 -12.32 -12.63 -4.53
CA ASP A 58 -13.03 -11.72 -3.62
C ASP A 58 -14.17 -12.40 -2.85
N ALA A 59 -14.76 -13.47 -3.40
CA ALA A 59 -15.79 -14.26 -2.72
C ALA A 59 -15.25 -15.06 -1.52
N ASP A 60 -13.93 -15.13 -1.33
CA ASP A 60 -13.31 -15.86 -0.22
C ASP A 60 -13.29 -15.02 1.06
N PRO A 61 -13.91 -15.48 2.17
CA PRO A 61 -13.91 -14.73 3.43
C PRO A 61 -12.52 -14.58 4.06
N ASN A 62 -11.55 -15.43 3.69
CA ASN A 62 -10.15 -15.35 4.12
C ASN A 62 -9.24 -14.98 2.94
N TYR A 63 -9.73 -14.17 2.00
CA TYR A 63 -9.04 -13.78 0.77
C TYR A 63 -7.58 -13.37 1.02
N ARG A 64 -7.33 -12.42 1.94
CA ARG A 64 -5.98 -11.93 2.21
C ARG A 64 -5.07 -13.04 2.74
N GLN A 65 -5.54 -13.82 3.72
CA GLN A 65 -4.78 -14.93 4.30
C GLN A 65 -4.40 -15.96 3.23
N HIS A 66 -5.35 -16.33 2.36
CA HIS A 66 -5.10 -17.26 1.25
C HIS A 66 -4.14 -16.69 0.21
N VAL A 67 -4.25 -15.40 -0.16
CA VAL A 67 -3.30 -14.78 -1.12
C VAL A 67 -1.88 -14.82 -0.57
N LEU A 68 -1.69 -14.47 0.70
CA LEU A 68 -0.38 -14.42 1.34
C LEU A 68 0.24 -15.81 1.59
N ASP A 69 -0.59 -16.81 1.86
CA ASP A 69 -0.20 -18.24 1.90
C ASP A 69 0.22 -18.74 0.50
N CYS A 70 -0.54 -18.37 -0.53
CA CYS A 70 -0.24 -18.73 -1.91
C CYS A 70 1.03 -18.04 -2.43
N LEU A 71 1.28 -16.79 -2.05
CA LEU A 71 2.32 -15.93 -2.62
C LEU A 71 3.28 -15.42 -1.54
N PRO A 72 4.24 -16.25 -1.09
CA PRO A 72 5.10 -15.94 0.05
C PRO A 72 6.11 -14.81 -0.20
N ARG A 73 6.30 -14.39 -1.46
CA ARG A 73 7.35 -13.44 -1.87
C ARG A 73 6.83 -12.04 -2.23
N ILE A 74 5.57 -11.74 -1.91
CA ILE A 74 4.98 -10.41 -2.18
C ILE A 74 5.25 -9.44 -1.03
N TRP A 75 5.46 -8.15 -1.33
CA TRP A 75 5.70 -7.13 -0.29
C TRP A 75 4.47 -6.27 0.00
N MET A 76 3.72 -5.86 -1.01
CA MET A 76 2.43 -5.22 -0.86
C MET A 76 1.34 -6.03 -1.56
N CYS A 77 0.17 -6.08 -0.93
CA CYS A 77 -1.02 -6.73 -1.47
C CYS A 77 -2.20 -5.77 -1.35
N ASP A 78 -2.76 -5.38 -2.48
CA ASP A 78 -3.89 -4.45 -2.62
C ASP A 78 -3.65 -3.12 -1.88
N GLY A 79 -2.42 -2.59 -1.95
CA GLY A 79 -2.01 -1.35 -1.28
C GLY A 79 -1.61 -1.50 0.19
N ILE A 80 -1.74 -2.70 0.78
CA ILE A 80 -1.37 -2.93 2.18
C ILE A 80 -0.08 -3.76 2.26
N PHE A 81 0.93 -3.21 2.92
CA PHE A 81 2.21 -3.86 3.17
C PHE A 81 2.05 -5.16 3.96
N VAL A 82 2.82 -6.19 3.58
CA VAL A 82 2.82 -7.51 4.19
C VAL A 82 4.04 -7.65 5.09
N SER A 83 3.84 -7.50 6.40
CA SER A 83 4.92 -7.65 7.40
C SER A 83 5.23 -9.12 7.70
N THR A 84 6.38 -9.33 8.33
CA THR A 84 6.77 -10.65 8.86
C THR A 84 5.78 -11.13 9.91
N ALA A 85 5.33 -10.24 10.81
CA ALA A 85 4.35 -10.56 11.84
C ALA A 85 3.04 -11.06 11.24
N GLU A 86 2.55 -10.42 10.16
CA GLU A 86 1.37 -10.90 9.43
C GLU A 86 1.57 -12.31 8.87
N ARG A 87 2.74 -12.60 8.30
CA ARG A 87 3.04 -13.93 7.75
C ARG A 87 3.01 -15.00 8.85
N ASN A 88 3.62 -14.72 9.99
CA ASN A 88 3.60 -15.62 11.14
C ASN A 88 2.17 -15.85 11.65
N GLN A 89 1.35 -14.80 11.74
CA GLN A 89 -0.06 -14.91 12.13
C GLN A 89 -0.86 -15.78 11.16
N ILE A 90 -0.53 -15.75 9.86
CA ILE A 90 -1.19 -16.58 8.84
C ILE A 90 -0.78 -18.04 8.97
N ASP A 91 0.50 -18.31 9.19
CA ASP A 91 0.99 -19.67 9.46
C ASP A 91 0.34 -20.26 10.73
N GLU A 92 0.22 -19.46 11.78
CA GLU A 92 -0.50 -19.81 13.01
C GLU A 92 -1.98 -20.03 12.75
N PHE A 93 -2.63 -19.15 11.96
CA PHE A 93 -4.04 -19.28 11.60
C PHE A 93 -4.34 -20.61 10.93
N PHE A 94 -3.56 -21.04 9.93
CA PHE A 94 -3.79 -22.33 9.27
C PHE A 94 -3.48 -23.51 10.19
N THR A 95 -2.43 -23.41 11.01
CA THR A 95 -2.10 -24.41 12.03
C THR A 95 -3.26 -24.59 13.03
N GLN A 96 -3.77 -23.50 13.61
CA GLN A 96 -4.88 -23.54 14.56
C GLN A 96 -6.19 -23.96 13.89
N SER A 97 -6.43 -23.50 12.66
CA SER A 97 -7.63 -23.85 11.90
C SER A 97 -7.71 -25.35 11.61
N SER A 98 -6.56 -26.01 11.39
CA SER A 98 -6.47 -27.47 11.21
C SER A 98 -7.01 -28.28 12.39
N LEU A 99 -7.00 -27.69 13.59
CA LEU A 99 -7.51 -28.29 14.84
C LEU A 99 -9.03 -28.10 15.02
N LYS A 100 -9.68 -27.27 14.21
CA LYS A 100 -11.12 -26.98 14.29
C LYS A 100 -11.95 -28.04 13.55
N LEU A 101 -13.22 -28.19 13.95
CA LEU A 101 -14.17 -29.12 13.31
C LEU A 101 -14.34 -28.88 11.79
N LYS A 102 -14.25 -27.62 11.37
CA LYS A 102 -14.29 -27.20 9.96
C LYS A 102 -13.01 -26.42 9.65
N PRO A 103 -11.92 -27.11 9.27
CA PRO A 103 -10.64 -26.46 9.02
C PRO A 103 -10.69 -25.64 7.74
N VAL A 104 -10.11 -24.45 7.78
CA VAL A 104 -9.82 -23.64 6.59
C VAL A 104 -8.61 -24.28 5.90
N ARG A 105 -8.80 -24.69 4.64
CA ARG A 105 -7.78 -25.41 3.87
C ARG A 105 -6.96 -24.44 3.03
N HIS A 106 -5.66 -24.74 2.92
CA HIS A 106 -4.78 -24.11 1.94
C HIS A 106 -5.36 -24.23 0.53
N LYS A 107 -5.18 -23.19 -0.29
CA LYS A 107 -5.66 -23.17 -1.69
C LYS A 107 -4.72 -23.88 -2.65
N LEU A 108 -3.42 -23.85 -2.34
CA LEU A 108 -2.36 -24.47 -3.12
C LEU A 108 -1.52 -25.39 -2.22
N SER A 109 -0.87 -26.39 -2.81
CA SER A 109 0.10 -27.21 -2.08
C SER A 109 1.25 -26.35 -1.58
N ARG A 110 1.82 -26.65 -0.40
CA ARG A 110 2.96 -25.89 0.13
C ARG A 110 4.22 -26.06 -0.72
N ASP A 111 4.37 -27.20 -1.41
CA ASP A 111 5.54 -27.46 -2.25
C ASP A 111 5.54 -26.57 -3.49
N ILE A 112 6.52 -25.66 -3.55
CA ILE A 112 6.76 -24.83 -4.74
C ILE A 112 7.69 -25.62 -5.65
N PHE A 113 7.13 -26.25 -6.67
CA PHE A 113 7.96 -26.77 -7.76
C PHE A 113 8.52 -25.60 -8.57
N MET A 114 9.81 -25.30 -8.37
CA MET A 114 10.57 -24.43 -9.25
C MET A 114 11.39 -25.29 -10.23
N PRO A 115 11.09 -25.25 -11.54
CA PRO A 115 11.92 -25.87 -12.56
C PRO A 115 13.39 -25.44 -12.43
N THR A 116 14.32 -26.36 -12.70
CA THR A 116 15.77 -26.11 -12.63
C THR A 116 16.17 -24.88 -13.44
N ASN A 117 15.61 -24.72 -14.64
CA ASN A 117 15.85 -23.55 -15.50
C ASN A 117 15.49 -22.21 -14.84
N LEU A 118 14.46 -22.17 -13.99
CA LEU A 118 14.09 -20.96 -13.24
C LEU A 118 14.99 -20.74 -12.03
N LYS A 119 15.48 -21.81 -11.39
CA LYS A 119 16.49 -21.73 -10.34
C LYS A 119 17.82 -21.21 -10.89
N ASP A 120 18.27 -21.76 -12.02
CA ASP A 120 19.50 -21.34 -12.70
C ASP A 120 19.40 -19.91 -13.21
N ARG A 121 18.23 -19.48 -13.66
CA ARG A 121 18.01 -18.08 -14.03
C ARG A 121 17.95 -17.17 -12.81
N ALA A 122 17.45 -17.62 -11.67
CA ALA A 122 17.47 -16.84 -10.42
C ALA A 122 18.89 -16.60 -9.89
N THR A 123 19.80 -17.56 -10.10
CA THR A 123 21.19 -17.51 -9.63
C THR A 123 22.16 -16.92 -10.65
N ASN A 124 22.04 -17.32 -11.92
CA ASN A 124 23.00 -17.00 -12.99
C ASN A 124 22.37 -16.20 -14.14
N GLY A 125 21.10 -15.79 -14.01
CA GLY A 125 20.40 -15.05 -15.06
C GLY A 125 20.93 -13.62 -15.21
N LEU A 126 20.98 -13.16 -16.46
CA LEU A 126 21.20 -11.75 -16.77
C LEU A 126 19.93 -10.97 -16.48
N PHE A 127 19.99 -10.08 -15.48
CA PHE A 127 18.90 -9.22 -15.08
C PHE A 127 19.19 -7.76 -15.45
N GLY A 128 18.14 -6.96 -15.56
CA GLY A 128 18.30 -5.50 -15.60
C GLY A 128 18.93 -4.99 -14.29
N SER A 129 19.51 -3.78 -14.34
CA SER A 129 20.20 -3.16 -13.19
C SER A 129 19.33 -3.12 -11.93
N LYS A 130 18.06 -2.69 -12.04
CA LYS A 130 17.12 -2.64 -10.90
C LYS A 130 16.85 -4.01 -10.28
N ALA A 131 16.71 -5.06 -11.09
CA ALA A 131 16.50 -6.41 -10.58
C ALA A 131 17.78 -6.98 -9.95
N THR A 132 18.95 -6.68 -10.52
CA THR A 132 20.25 -7.05 -9.92
C THR A 132 20.44 -6.40 -8.55
N GLU A 133 20.12 -5.10 -8.43
CA GLU A 133 20.16 -4.37 -7.16
C GLU A 133 19.18 -4.95 -6.13
N LEU A 134 17.95 -5.28 -6.57
CA LEU A 134 16.96 -5.93 -5.71
C LEU A 134 17.49 -7.25 -5.15
N PHE A 135 18.01 -8.15 -5.99
CA PHE A 135 18.53 -9.44 -5.54
C PHE A 135 19.78 -9.30 -4.65
N ALA A 136 20.62 -8.30 -4.89
CA ALA A 136 21.77 -8.01 -4.04
C ALA A 136 21.34 -7.56 -2.62
N LYS A 137 20.29 -6.73 -2.52
CA LYS A 137 19.79 -6.21 -1.24
C LYS A 137 18.85 -7.19 -0.52
N PHE A 138 18.09 -7.98 -1.29
CA PHE A 138 17.04 -8.89 -0.83
C PHE A 138 17.23 -10.30 -1.44
N PRO A 139 18.18 -11.10 -0.93
CA PRO A 139 18.38 -12.47 -1.40
C PRO A 139 17.14 -13.34 -1.21
N MET A 140 16.88 -14.25 -2.14
CA MET A 140 15.72 -15.16 -2.14
C MET A 140 15.59 -16.04 -0.87
N ASN A 141 16.71 -16.28 -0.18
CA ASN A 141 16.79 -17.15 1.00
C ASN A 141 17.04 -16.35 2.29
N CYS A 142 16.82 -15.03 2.27
CA CYS A 142 17.02 -14.18 3.44
C CYS A 142 15.98 -14.50 4.51
N PHE A 143 16.40 -14.53 5.78
CA PHE A 143 15.49 -14.62 6.91
C PHE A 143 14.68 -13.32 7.03
N VAL A 144 13.36 -13.45 7.09
CA VAL A 144 12.44 -12.30 7.15
C VAL A 144 12.23 -11.97 8.64
N ASN A 145 12.51 -10.73 9.02
CA ASN A 145 12.32 -10.19 10.37
C ASN A 145 11.93 -8.71 10.30
N SER A 146 11.64 -8.07 11.44
CA SER A 146 11.24 -6.65 11.49
C SER A 146 12.25 -5.71 10.83
N GLU A 147 13.55 -5.96 11.00
CA GLU A 147 14.60 -5.17 10.34
C GLU A 147 14.60 -5.36 8.81
N HIS A 148 14.33 -6.58 8.35
CA HIS A 148 14.10 -6.83 6.93
C HIS A 148 12.90 -6.05 6.42
N ASP A 149 11.82 -5.94 7.20
CA ASP A 149 10.62 -5.19 6.83
C ASP A 149 10.90 -3.70 6.70
N LYS A 150 11.68 -3.12 7.63
CA LYS A 150 12.16 -1.73 7.53
C LYS A 150 12.94 -1.53 6.23
N ARG A 151 13.86 -2.43 5.89
CA ARG A 151 14.59 -2.36 4.61
C ARG A 151 13.67 -2.48 3.39
N ARG A 152 12.66 -3.35 3.42
CA ARG A 152 11.65 -3.48 2.36
C ARG A 152 10.88 -2.18 2.16
N ILE A 153 10.41 -1.56 3.24
CA ILE A 153 9.70 -0.26 3.20
C ILE A 153 10.62 0.84 2.66
N LYS A 154 11.89 0.92 3.07
CA LYS A 154 12.85 1.88 2.51
C LYS A 154 13.05 1.70 1.01
N HIS A 155 13.09 0.46 0.52
CA HIS A 155 13.21 0.18 -0.91
C HIS A 155 11.94 0.57 -1.68
N LEU A 156 10.76 0.33 -1.11
CA LEU A 156 9.49 0.82 -1.66
C LEU A 156 9.46 2.35 -1.70
N ALA A 157 9.89 3.01 -0.62
CA ALA A 157 10.00 4.47 -0.55
C ALA A 157 10.90 5.03 -1.66
N ALA A 158 12.07 4.44 -1.89
CA ALA A 158 12.95 4.83 -2.98
C ALA A 158 12.29 4.65 -4.36
N THR A 159 11.51 3.59 -4.54
CA THR A 159 10.79 3.34 -5.80
C THR A 159 9.68 4.38 -6.04
N ILE A 160 8.92 4.74 -5.00
CA ILE A 160 7.88 5.78 -5.08
C ILE A 160 8.52 7.16 -5.25
N GLN A 161 9.69 7.40 -4.64
CA GLN A 161 10.44 8.64 -4.75
C GLN A 161 10.87 8.91 -6.19
N ASP A 162 11.34 7.89 -6.92
CA ASP A 162 11.64 7.99 -8.35
C ASP A 162 10.42 8.49 -9.16
N LEU A 163 9.22 8.00 -8.82
CA LEU A 163 7.96 8.40 -9.47
C LEU A 163 7.58 9.83 -9.11
N LEU A 164 7.70 10.21 -7.84
CA LEU A 164 7.44 11.57 -7.36
C LEU A 164 8.35 12.59 -8.05
N LEU A 165 9.65 12.33 -8.12
CA LEU A 165 10.59 13.20 -8.83
C LEU A 165 10.30 13.30 -10.32
N THR A 166 9.85 12.21 -10.93
CA THR A 166 9.45 12.20 -12.34
C THR A 166 8.23 13.10 -12.57
N GLU A 167 7.25 13.06 -11.67
CA GLU A 167 6.07 13.93 -11.74
C GLU A 167 6.44 15.41 -11.53
N MET A 168 7.27 15.70 -10.52
CA MET A 168 7.75 17.05 -10.24
C MET A 168 8.54 17.64 -11.41
N ARG A 169 9.34 16.82 -12.12
CA ARG A 169 10.06 17.24 -13.34
C ARG A 169 9.14 17.56 -14.51
N ASN A 170 7.94 16.99 -14.55
CA ASN A 170 6.98 17.26 -15.61
C ASN A 170 6.15 18.52 -15.33
N ASP A 171 6.11 18.99 -14.09
CA ASP A 171 5.45 20.23 -13.68
C ASP A 171 6.34 21.45 -13.96
N ASP A 172 5.91 22.33 -14.86
CA ASP A 172 6.66 23.53 -15.28
C ASP A 172 7.04 24.45 -14.12
N THR A 173 6.29 24.44 -13.01
CA THR A 173 6.55 25.27 -11.83
C THR A 173 7.59 24.68 -10.87
N LYS A 174 7.91 23.39 -11.01
CA LYS A 174 8.75 22.61 -10.07
C LYS A 174 10.00 22.00 -10.73
N LYS A 175 10.31 22.39 -11.97
CA LYS A 175 11.47 21.93 -12.75
C LYS A 175 12.83 22.40 -12.23
N ASN A 176 12.88 23.33 -11.26
CA ASN A 176 14.14 23.84 -10.74
C ASN A 176 14.98 22.69 -10.13
N GLU A 177 16.23 22.55 -10.58
CA GLU A 177 17.14 21.49 -10.12
C GLU A 177 17.43 21.59 -8.62
N GLU A 178 17.45 22.79 -8.05
CA GLU A 178 17.62 23.00 -6.61
C GLU A 178 16.46 22.40 -5.83
N PHE A 179 15.23 22.69 -6.25
CA PHE A 179 14.02 22.12 -5.68
C PHE A 179 13.98 20.59 -5.80
N LEU A 180 14.38 20.03 -6.94
CA LEU A 180 14.45 18.57 -7.12
C LEU A 180 15.53 17.92 -6.25
N THR A 181 16.62 18.64 -5.97
CA THR A 181 17.73 18.15 -5.13
C THR A 181 17.31 18.11 -3.66
N ASP A 182 16.67 19.16 -3.16
CA ASP A 182 16.15 19.23 -1.80
C ASP A 182 15.12 18.13 -1.52
N ASN A 183 14.35 17.79 -2.55
CA ASN A 183 13.26 16.81 -2.46
C ASN A 183 13.66 15.39 -2.86
N ARG A 184 14.94 15.13 -3.15
CA ARG A 184 15.41 13.87 -3.76
C ARG A 184 15.19 12.63 -2.90
N HIS A 185 15.16 12.79 -1.58
CA HIS A 185 15.16 11.68 -0.63
C HIS A 185 14.05 11.78 0.43
N ILE A 186 13.02 12.61 0.22
CA ILE A 186 11.93 12.84 1.19
C ILE A 186 11.37 11.51 1.71
N LEU A 187 10.86 10.64 0.83
CA LEU A 187 10.17 9.42 1.25
C LEU A 187 11.11 8.45 1.96
N TYR A 188 12.39 8.44 1.57
CA TYR A 188 13.41 7.62 2.24
C TYR A 188 13.65 8.15 3.67
N HIS A 189 13.84 9.45 3.82
CA HIS A 189 14.04 10.09 5.12
C HIS A 189 12.82 9.95 6.02
N MET A 190 11.59 9.99 5.48
CA MET A 190 10.37 9.75 6.26
C MET A 190 10.40 8.40 6.98
N VAL A 191 10.90 7.35 6.32
CA VAL A 191 11.03 6.03 6.94
C VAL A 191 12.08 6.02 8.05
N ASP A 192 13.18 6.76 7.89
CA ASP A 192 14.26 6.84 8.88
C ASP A 192 13.85 7.61 10.14
N ILE A 193 13.18 8.76 9.99
CA ILE A 193 12.83 9.62 11.13
C ILE A 193 11.53 9.20 11.83
N ARG A 194 10.78 8.24 11.26
CA ARG A 194 9.45 7.84 11.76
C ARG A 194 9.43 7.51 13.24
N GLN A 195 10.42 6.78 13.74
CA GLN A 195 10.45 6.35 15.14
C GLN A 195 10.47 7.51 16.14
N ASN A 196 10.96 8.69 15.72
CA ASN A 196 11.01 9.89 16.55
C ASN A 196 9.76 10.78 16.41
N HIS A 197 8.91 10.50 15.43
CA HIS A 197 7.78 11.36 15.03
C HIS A 197 6.50 10.54 14.74
N ILE A 198 6.25 9.50 15.54
CA ILE A 198 5.18 8.53 15.27
C ILE A 198 3.81 9.23 15.19
N GLU A 199 3.53 10.17 16.08
CA GLU A 199 2.24 10.86 16.17
C GLU A 199 2.02 11.79 14.97
N GLU A 200 3.06 12.53 14.56
CA GLU A 200 3.02 13.39 13.39
C GLU A 200 2.81 12.59 12.11
N PHE A 201 3.48 11.43 11.98
CA PHE A 201 3.25 10.54 10.83
C PHE A 201 1.88 9.85 10.86
N ASN A 202 1.33 9.58 12.04
CA ASN A 202 -0.02 9.05 12.17
C ASN A 202 -1.04 10.11 11.73
N MET A 203 -0.88 11.35 12.17
CA MET A 203 -1.75 12.44 11.73
C MET A 203 -1.56 12.75 10.24
N LEU A 204 -0.33 12.68 9.70
CA LEU A 204 -0.07 12.74 8.26
C LEU A 204 -0.85 11.66 7.51
N LEU A 205 -0.87 10.41 8.01
CA LEU A 205 -1.62 9.33 7.37
C LEU A 205 -3.12 9.64 7.33
N ILE A 206 -3.70 10.12 8.44
CA ILE A 206 -5.10 10.51 8.51
C ILE A 206 -5.38 11.59 7.46
N LEU A 207 -4.58 12.67 7.42
CA LEU A 207 -4.75 13.77 6.48
C LEU A 207 -4.60 13.32 5.02
N LEU A 208 -3.62 12.45 4.71
CA LEU A 208 -3.44 11.91 3.36
C LEU A 208 -4.64 11.07 2.92
N VAL A 209 -5.12 10.17 3.79
CA VAL A 209 -6.30 9.34 3.50
C VAL A 209 -7.55 10.20 3.33
N THR A 210 -7.67 11.27 4.11
CA THR A 210 -8.77 12.23 4.00
C THR A 210 -8.72 12.98 2.68
N HIS A 211 -7.54 13.44 2.28
CA HIS A 211 -7.34 14.16 1.03
C HIS A 211 -7.50 13.28 -0.20
N ILE A 212 -7.37 11.96 -0.03
CA ILE A 212 -7.73 10.94 -1.02
C ILE A 212 -9.25 10.74 -1.07
N LEU A 213 -9.91 10.69 0.09
CA LEU A 213 -11.36 10.45 0.20
C LEU A 213 -12.21 11.65 -0.23
N PHE A 214 -11.73 12.85 0.04
CA PHE A 214 -12.47 14.09 -0.08
C PHE A 214 -11.68 15.11 -0.89
N GLU A 215 -12.39 15.89 -1.68
CA GLU A 215 -11.85 17.08 -2.34
C GLU A 215 -11.75 18.21 -1.31
N ILE A 216 -10.68 18.18 -0.53
CA ILE A 216 -10.40 19.22 0.48
C ILE A 216 -9.85 20.46 -0.25
N PRO A 217 -10.43 21.66 -0.04
CA PRO A 217 -9.87 22.90 -0.57
C PRO A 217 -8.42 23.10 -0.13
N VAL A 218 -7.56 23.52 -1.06
CA VAL A 218 -6.11 23.69 -0.81
C VAL A 218 -5.84 24.65 0.35
N ASP A 219 -6.62 25.74 0.44
CA ASP A 219 -6.48 26.73 1.53
C ASP A 219 -6.78 26.11 2.90
N LEU A 220 -7.83 25.28 2.98
CA LEU A 220 -8.16 24.56 4.22
C LEU A 220 -7.06 23.57 4.58
N LEU A 221 -6.56 22.81 3.59
CA LEU A 221 -5.50 21.84 3.80
C LEU A 221 -4.23 22.52 4.33
N ASN A 222 -3.80 23.62 3.71
CA ASN A 222 -2.61 24.37 4.15
C ASN A 222 -2.78 24.89 5.58
N TYR A 223 -3.96 25.45 5.90
CA TYR A 223 -4.26 25.95 7.23
C TYR A 223 -4.25 24.83 8.29
N VAL A 224 -4.82 23.66 7.96
CA VAL A 224 -4.77 22.48 8.84
C VAL A 224 -3.33 22.02 9.04
N LEU A 225 -2.51 21.97 7.98
CA LEU A 225 -1.09 21.59 8.08
C LEU A 225 -0.28 22.55 8.95
N ASP A 226 -0.60 23.85 8.91
CA ASP A 226 0.03 24.87 9.75
C ASP A 226 -0.38 24.71 11.23
N ILE A 227 -1.68 24.53 11.53
CA ILE A 227 -2.19 24.35 12.90
C ILE A 227 -1.72 23.05 13.53
N THR A 228 -1.70 21.97 12.76
CA THR A 228 -1.27 20.65 13.24
C THR A 228 0.25 20.52 13.33
N HIS A 229 1.00 21.53 12.89
CA HIS A 229 2.46 21.51 12.78
C HIS A 229 2.99 20.34 11.92
N ILE A 230 2.21 19.88 10.94
CA ILE A 230 2.57 18.75 10.05
C ILE A 230 3.19 19.22 8.73
N LYS A 231 3.08 20.51 8.41
CA LYS A 231 3.71 21.09 7.21
C LYS A 231 5.19 20.70 7.07
N THR A 232 5.88 20.61 8.20
CA THR A 232 7.22 20.05 8.31
C THR A 232 7.27 18.99 9.40
N ILE A 233 7.75 17.78 9.09
CA ILE A 233 8.06 16.75 10.11
C ILE A 233 9.58 16.57 10.13
N GLY A 234 10.21 16.92 11.25
CA GLY A 234 11.66 17.08 11.31
C GLY A 234 12.11 18.14 10.30
N ASN A 235 12.96 17.75 9.35
CA ASN A 235 13.47 18.63 8.28
C ASN A 235 12.79 18.37 6.92
N ILE A 236 11.66 17.65 6.89
CA ILE A 236 11.00 17.23 5.66
C ILE A 236 9.80 18.12 5.40
N ASN A 237 9.76 18.76 4.23
CA ASN A 237 8.57 19.49 3.76
C ASN A 237 7.53 18.50 3.19
N MET A 238 6.29 18.62 3.64
CA MET A 238 5.16 17.79 3.19
C MET A 238 4.43 18.34 1.96
N ASP A 239 4.64 19.59 1.55
CA ASP A 239 3.97 20.21 0.40
C ASP A 239 4.06 19.37 -0.89
N PRO A 240 5.23 18.78 -1.26
CA PRO A 240 5.35 17.96 -2.47
C PRO A 240 4.47 16.71 -2.43
N ILE A 241 4.19 16.19 -1.24
CA ILE A 241 3.37 14.98 -1.05
C ILE A 241 1.91 15.31 -1.32
N PHE A 242 1.38 16.37 -0.70
CA PHE A 242 -0.02 16.78 -0.88
C PHE A 242 -0.29 17.35 -2.28
N SER A 243 0.72 17.94 -2.91
CA SER A 243 0.62 18.47 -4.28
C SER A 243 0.72 17.39 -5.37
N SER A 244 1.04 16.14 -5.02
CA SER A 244 1.22 15.07 -6.00
C SER A 244 -0.12 14.53 -6.53
N SER A 245 -0.06 13.83 -7.66
CA SER A 245 -1.22 13.20 -8.29
C SER A 245 -1.95 12.26 -7.34
N GLY A 246 -3.24 12.04 -7.59
CA GLY A 246 -4.05 11.13 -6.79
C GLY A 246 -3.39 9.75 -6.67
N GLU A 247 -2.87 9.20 -7.77
CA GLU A 247 -2.21 7.88 -7.78
C GLU A 247 -0.95 7.85 -6.91
N LEU A 248 -0.08 8.88 -7.00
CA LEU A 248 1.09 8.99 -6.13
C LEU A 248 0.70 9.17 -4.66
N ARG A 249 -0.28 10.02 -4.35
CA ARG A 249 -0.80 10.20 -2.99
C ARG A 249 -1.28 8.88 -2.39
N HIS A 250 -1.95 8.02 -3.16
CA HIS A 250 -2.34 6.69 -2.69
C HIS A 250 -1.14 5.79 -2.38
N MET A 251 -0.12 5.78 -3.24
CA MET A 251 1.11 5.00 -3.00
C MET A 251 1.85 5.51 -1.76
N ILE A 252 1.92 6.83 -1.56
CA ILE A 252 2.55 7.44 -0.38
C ILE A 252 1.72 7.15 0.87
N ALA A 253 0.38 7.25 0.83
CA ALA A 253 -0.48 6.86 1.95
C ALA A 253 -0.29 5.38 2.33
N SER A 254 -0.17 4.50 1.33
CA SER A 254 0.12 3.08 1.53
C SER A 254 1.49 2.84 2.18
N LEU A 255 2.50 3.64 1.80
CA LEU A 255 3.83 3.61 2.39
C LEU A 255 3.83 4.08 3.86
N VAL A 256 3.16 5.20 4.15
CA VAL A 256 3.04 5.72 5.52
C VAL A 256 2.25 4.74 6.41
N HIS A 257 1.18 4.13 5.85
CA HIS A 257 0.44 3.06 6.51
C HIS A 257 1.32 1.82 6.78
N ALA A 258 2.24 1.47 5.88
CA ALA A 258 3.20 0.40 6.10
C ALA A 258 4.10 0.69 7.32
N GLY A 259 4.55 1.94 7.48
CA GLY A 259 5.27 2.37 8.68
C GLY A 259 4.42 2.20 9.95
N ALA A 260 3.16 2.66 9.92
CA ALA A 260 2.24 2.50 11.04
C ALA A 260 1.96 1.04 11.40
N ARG A 261 2.01 0.15 10.41
CA ARG A 261 1.92 -1.30 10.62
C ARG A 261 3.12 -1.81 11.42
N LEU A 262 4.34 -1.41 11.07
CA LEU A 262 5.53 -1.84 11.81
C LEU A 262 5.50 -1.33 13.26
N ASP A 263 5.03 -0.10 13.48
CA ASP A 263 4.91 0.43 14.83
C ASP A 263 3.95 -0.42 15.70
N ARG A 264 2.86 -0.90 15.09
CA ARG A 264 1.91 -1.82 15.74
C ARG A 264 2.51 -3.20 15.99
N ASP A 265 3.19 -3.77 15.00
CA ASP A 265 3.83 -5.08 15.14
C ASP A 265 4.92 -5.07 16.23
N GLU A 266 5.56 -3.92 16.46
CA GLU A 266 6.54 -3.67 17.54
C GLU A 266 5.87 -3.23 18.88
N ASN A 267 4.53 -3.12 18.95
CA ASN A 267 3.75 -2.67 20.12
C ASN A 267 4.14 -1.29 20.66
N HIS A 268 4.39 -0.30 19.78
CA HIS A 268 4.66 1.07 20.22
C HIS A 268 3.42 1.73 20.86
N VAL A 269 3.63 2.53 21.90
CA VAL A 269 2.56 3.15 22.70
C VAL A 269 1.71 4.12 21.89
N SER A 270 2.33 4.92 21.02
CA SER A 270 1.64 5.88 20.15
C SER A 270 1.12 5.25 18.84
N ALA A 271 1.12 3.92 18.73
CA ALA A 271 0.54 3.25 17.58
C ALA A 271 -0.98 3.45 17.54
N PHE A 272 -1.55 3.45 16.33
CA PHE A 272 -3.00 3.57 16.15
C PHE A 272 -3.75 2.51 16.95
N ASN A 273 -4.93 2.88 17.47
CA ASN A 273 -5.95 1.92 17.90
C ASN A 273 -6.32 0.98 16.74
N ASP A 274 -6.51 -0.31 17.06
CA ASP A 274 -6.96 -1.37 16.15
C ASP A 274 -8.12 -0.96 15.24
N LYS A 275 -9.14 -0.30 15.81
CA LYS A 275 -10.34 0.08 15.05
C LYS A 275 -10.01 1.11 13.96
N LEU A 276 -9.22 2.12 14.30
CA LEU A 276 -8.81 3.17 13.35
C LEU A 276 -7.82 2.63 12.31
N PHE A 277 -6.82 1.85 12.75
CA PHE A 277 -5.84 1.24 11.84
C PHE A 277 -6.52 0.35 10.79
N ASN A 278 -7.43 -0.52 11.21
CA ASN A 278 -8.19 -1.38 10.30
C ASN A 278 -9.09 -0.55 9.36
N SER A 279 -9.67 0.54 9.86
CA SER A 279 -10.49 1.44 9.04
C SER A 279 -9.66 2.14 7.96
N LEU A 280 -8.47 2.63 8.29
CA LEU A 280 -7.51 3.21 7.34
C LEU A 280 -7.10 2.18 6.28
N SER A 281 -6.79 0.94 6.68
CA SER A 281 -6.50 -0.17 5.74
C SER A 281 -7.64 -0.39 4.74
N ILE A 282 -8.89 -0.45 5.23
CA ILE A 282 -10.08 -0.66 4.40
C ILE A 282 -10.27 0.50 3.43
N VAL A 283 -10.13 1.74 3.92
CA VAL A 283 -10.29 2.94 3.10
C VAL A 283 -9.23 3.01 2.00
N ILE A 284 -7.95 2.86 2.35
CA ILE A 284 -6.83 2.88 1.38
C ILE A 284 -7.08 1.84 0.28
N THR A 285 -7.39 0.61 0.69
CA THR A 285 -7.67 -0.49 -0.24
C THR A 285 -8.86 -0.12 -1.15
N THR A 286 -9.97 0.34 -0.58
CA THR A 286 -11.20 0.65 -1.33
C THR A 286 -11.00 1.77 -2.34
N GLN A 287 -10.32 2.85 -1.95
CA GLN A 287 -10.02 3.97 -2.86
C GLN A 287 -9.09 3.55 -3.99
N LEU A 288 -8.12 2.70 -3.67
CA LEU A 288 -7.30 2.04 -4.68
C LEU A 288 -8.15 1.27 -5.70
N ARG A 289 -9.14 0.48 -5.27
CA ARG A 289 -10.01 -0.28 -6.19
C ARG A 289 -10.76 0.65 -7.14
N GLN A 290 -11.36 1.72 -6.58
CA GLN A 290 -12.12 2.71 -7.34
C GLN A 290 -11.27 3.39 -8.42
N SER A 291 -10.02 3.75 -8.11
CA SER A 291 -9.08 4.33 -9.09
C SER A 291 -8.75 3.40 -10.27
N SER A 292 -8.92 2.08 -10.09
CA SER A 292 -8.60 1.06 -11.10
C SER A 292 -9.75 0.74 -12.05
N GLY A 293 -10.81 1.56 -12.05
CA GLY A 293 -11.92 1.47 -13.00
C GLY A 293 -12.93 0.36 -12.69
N SER A 294 -12.97 -0.15 -11.46
CA SER A 294 -13.99 -1.11 -11.02
C SER A 294 -15.36 -0.45 -10.91
N ASN A 295 -16.05 -0.25 -12.05
CA ASN A 295 -17.46 0.17 -12.13
C ASN A 295 -18.44 -1.00 -11.95
N THR A 296 -18.05 -2.04 -11.21
CA THR A 296 -18.93 -3.15 -10.90
C THR A 296 -19.61 -2.89 -9.55
N ASN A 297 -20.89 -2.52 -9.63
CA ASN A 297 -21.89 -2.57 -8.55
C ASN A 297 -22.10 -4.00 -7.96
N GLN A 298 -21.13 -4.89 -8.06
CA GLN A 298 -21.22 -6.29 -7.66
C GLN A 298 -19.87 -6.79 -7.14
N SER A 299 -19.65 -6.58 -5.84
CA SER A 299 -19.12 -7.60 -4.93
C SER A 299 -19.71 -7.30 -3.55
N TYR A 300 -20.84 -7.95 -3.30
CA TYR A 300 -21.53 -7.99 -2.02
C TYR A 300 -20.68 -8.75 -1.00
N SER A 301 -19.87 -8.01 -0.27
CA SER A 301 -19.61 -8.25 1.14
C SER A 301 -19.08 -6.94 1.73
N ASN A 302 -19.95 -6.22 2.44
CA ASN A 302 -19.60 -5.15 3.38
C ASN A 302 -19.58 -3.69 2.87
N SER A 303 -20.57 -3.26 2.07
CA SER A 303 -20.83 -1.81 1.93
C SER A 303 -21.00 -1.12 3.29
N SER A 304 -21.58 -1.83 4.26
CA SER A 304 -21.68 -1.42 5.66
C SER A 304 -20.32 -1.22 6.32
N THR A 305 -19.39 -2.17 6.23
CA THR A 305 -18.05 -2.04 6.85
C THR A 305 -17.22 -0.96 6.17
N VAL A 306 -17.33 -0.79 4.86
CA VAL A 306 -16.65 0.32 4.16
C VAL A 306 -17.23 1.67 4.61
N SER A 307 -18.55 1.77 4.74
CA SER A 307 -19.20 2.97 5.25
C SER A 307 -18.81 3.25 6.70
N GLU A 308 -18.77 2.22 7.54
CA GLU A 308 -18.33 2.32 8.94
C GLU A 308 -16.86 2.77 9.04
N ALA A 309 -15.98 2.15 8.25
CA ALA A 309 -14.57 2.52 8.17
C ALA A 309 -14.38 3.99 7.73
N LYS A 310 -15.12 4.43 6.70
CA LYS A 310 -15.14 5.83 6.28
C LYS A 310 -15.61 6.73 7.41
N SER A 311 -16.68 6.36 8.11
CA SER A 311 -17.24 7.14 9.22
C SER A 311 -16.24 7.29 10.37
N ILE A 312 -15.49 6.24 10.71
CA ILE A 312 -14.44 6.29 11.73
C ILE A 312 -13.33 7.25 11.31
N VAL A 313 -12.84 7.16 10.07
CA VAL A 313 -11.82 8.09 9.56
C VAL A 313 -12.36 9.53 9.57
N CYS A 314 -13.60 9.76 9.14
CA CYS A 314 -14.22 11.08 9.19
C CYS A 314 -14.27 11.65 10.61
N LEU A 315 -14.62 10.84 11.61
CA LEU A 315 -14.70 11.29 13.00
C LEU A 315 -13.35 11.80 13.51
N GLU A 316 -12.26 11.09 13.22
CA GLU A 316 -10.90 11.50 13.60
C GLU A 316 -10.50 12.80 12.90
N VAL A 317 -10.82 12.93 11.62
CA VAL A 317 -10.52 14.15 10.85
C VAL A 317 -11.33 15.34 11.36
N MET A 318 -12.60 15.13 11.69
CA MET A 318 -13.46 16.18 12.23
C MET A 318 -12.91 16.69 13.55
N GLN A 319 -12.31 15.84 14.40
CA GLN A 319 -11.64 16.31 15.62
C GLN A 319 -10.48 17.27 15.30
N VAL A 320 -9.71 17.00 14.23
CA VAL A 320 -8.65 17.90 13.75
C VAL A 320 -9.23 19.19 13.17
N PHE A 321 -10.28 19.09 12.36
CA PHE A 321 -10.84 20.23 11.62
C PHE A 321 -11.63 21.19 12.51
N ILE A 322 -12.26 20.69 13.57
CA ILE A 322 -12.93 21.51 14.59
C ILE A 322 -11.95 22.49 15.27
N MET A 323 -10.66 22.17 15.32
CA MET A 323 -9.64 23.08 15.86
C MET A 323 -9.25 24.20 14.87
N CYS A 324 -9.79 24.20 13.64
CA CYS A 324 -9.43 25.13 12.59
C CYS A 324 -10.54 26.16 12.33
N PRO A 325 -10.37 27.45 12.74
CA PRO A 325 -11.35 28.50 12.48
C PRO A 325 -11.83 28.61 11.02
N LEU A 326 -10.93 28.42 10.05
CA LEU A 326 -11.25 28.45 8.62
C LEU A 326 -12.28 27.39 8.22
N PHE A 327 -12.32 26.25 8.90
CA PHE A 327 -13.29 25.19 8.65
C PHE A 327 -14.73 25.69 8.85
N TYR A 328 -14.99 26.46 9.91
CA TYR A 328 -16.32 27.01 10.18
C TYR A 328 -16.79 27.97 9.10
N THR A 329 -15.89 28.81 8.57
CA THR A 329 -16.25 29.73 7.47
C THR A 329 -16.66 28.98 6.20
N LEU A 330 -16.05 27.82 5.93
CA LEU A 330 -16.42 26.98 4.79
C LEU A 330 -17.75 26.28 5.00
N VAL A 331 -18.01 25.80 6.23
CA VAL A 331 -19.30 25.21 6.60
C VAL A 331 -20.42 26.25 6.47
N ASP A 332 -20.22 27.45 7.03
CA ASP A 332 -21.21 28.54 6.99
C ASP A 332 -21.52 28.97 5.55
N ASN A 333 -20.50 29.07 4.70
CA ASN A 333 -20.69 29.39 3.28
C ASN A 333 -21.37 28.27 2.50
N SER A 334 -21.12 26.99 2.83
CA SER A 334 -21.78 25.85 2.19
C SER A 334 -23.25 25.69 2.60
N SER A 335 -23.66 26.23 3.75
CA SER A 335 -25.05 26.25 4.20
C SER A 335 -25.93 27.33 3.55
N ILE A 336 -25.37 28.15 2.66
CA ILE A 336 -26.11 29.18 1.91
C ILE A 336 -26.62 28.65 0.55
N ASP A 337 -26.15 27.48 0.11
CA ASP A 337 -26.56 26.83 -1.16
C ASP A 337 -27.47 25.59 -0.98
N LEU A 338 -28.17 25.49 0.16
CA LEU A 338 -29.31 24.57 0.40
C LEU A 338 -30.59 25.38 0.57
#